data_AF-A0A9X9A4J8-F1
#
_entry.id   AF-A0A9X9A4J8-F1
#
_cell.length_a   1.000
_cell.length_b   1.000
_cell.length_c   1.000
_cell.angle_alpha   90.00
_cell.angle_beta   90.00
_cell.angle_gamma   90.00
#
_symmetry.space_group_name_H-M   'P 1'
#
loop_
_entity.id
_entity.type
_entity.pdbx_description
1 polymer ?
#
loop_
_entity_poly.entity_id
_entity_poly.type
_entity_poly.pdbx_seq_one_letter_code
_entity_poly.pdbx_strand_id
1 'polypeptide(L)'
;RLKNQAIREKKKGIVMKDKSKRLMGMNVYITNTSLEEVPTNYLHSLYSLRWQVEILFKTWKSFFEIDECKNIKRERLECHLYG
;
A
#
# COMPACT_ATOMS: atom_id res chain seq x y z
N ARG A 1 16.16 3.98 8.16
CA ARG A 1 15.51 4.89 7.17
C ARG A 1 16.51 5.87 6.52
N LEU A 2 17.21 6.71 7.29
CA LEU A 2 18.17 7.72 6.75
C LEU A 2 19.33 7.11 5.92
N LYS A 3 19.91 5.98 6.35
CA LYS A 3 20.96 5.28 5.57
C LYS A 3 20.47 4.82 4.20
N ASN A 4 19.29 4.22 4.13
CA ASN A 4 18.67 3.77 2.86
C ASN A 4 18.30 4.94 1.95
N GLN A 5 18.02 6.11 2.54
CA GLN A 5 17.75 7.33 1.80
C GLN A 5 19.02 7.89 1.14
N ALA A 6 20.14 7.96 1.87
CA ALA A 6 21.43 8.38 1.30
C ALA A 6 21.85 7.48 0.12
N ILE A 7 21.60 6.17 0.22
CA ILE A 7 21.83 5.22 -0.87
C ILE A 7 20.94 5.52 -2.08
N ARG A 8 19.66 5.87 -1.86
CA ARG A 8 18.71 6.25 -2.93
C ARG A 8 19.05 7.57 -3.60
N GLU A 9 19.43 8.59 -2.83
CA GLU A 9 19.87 9.91 -3.31
C GLU A 9 21.10 9.75 -4.22
N LYS A 10 22.09 8.96 -3.77
CA LYS A 10 23.27 8.62 -4.57
C LYS A 10 22.92 7.86 -5.85
N LYS A 11 22.05 6.84 -5.77
CA LYS A 11 21.65 6.03 -6.94
C LYS A 11 20.88 6.84 -7.99
N LYS A 12 20.10 7.84 -7.57
CA LYS A 12 19.31 8.68 -8.47
C LYS A 12 20.03 9.97 -8.90
N GLY A 13 21.17 10.30 -8.32
CA GLY A 13 21.88 11.56 -8.56
C GLY A 13 21.10 12.79 -8.09
N ILE A 14 20.17 12.64 -7.14
CA ILE A 14 19.29 13.72 -6.67
C ILE A 14 19.65 14.04 -5.22
N VAL A 15 19.84 15.33 -4.93
CA VAL A 15 19.99 15.84 -3.56
C VAL A 15 18.64 16.36 -3.07
N MET A 16 18.10 15.75 -2.02
CA MET A 16 16.82 16.17 -1.43
C MET A 16 17.01 17.36 -0.49
N LYS A 17 16.07 18.30 -0.51
CA LYS A 17 16.02 19.44 0.42
C LYS A 17 15.79 18.97 1.87
N ASP A 18 16.41 19.62 2.84
CA ASP A 18 16.33 19.21 4.25
C ASP A 18 14.91 19.22 4.82
N LYS A 19 14.07 20.19 4.40
CA LYS A 19 12.64 20.22 4.76
C LYS A 19 11.93 18.93 4.33
N SER A 20 12.19 18.45 3.12
CA SER A 20 11.60 17.20 2.61
C SER A 20 12.14 15.97 3.34
N LYS A 21 13.43 15.96 3.71
CA LYS A 21 14.03 14.90 4.53
C LYS A 21 13.36 14.79 5.90
N ARG A 22 13.07 15.93 6.54
CA ARG A 22 12.35 15.97 7.83
C ARG A 22 10.92 15.43 7.71
N LEU A 23 10.18 15.86 6.69
CA LEU A 23 8.79 15.40 6.48
C LEU A 23 8.70 13.91 6.16
N MET A 24 9.67 13.33 5.44
CA MET A 24 9.72 11.88 5.16
C MET A 24 9.85 11.01 6.42
N GLY A 25 10.27 11.58 7.55
CA GLY A 25 10.32 10.87 8.84
C GLY A 25 8.95 10.71 9.50
N MET A 26 7.95 11.47 9.06
CA MET A 26 6.63 11.53 9.68
C MET A 26 5.61 10.72 8.87
N ASN A 27 4.77 9.95 9.55
CA ASN A 27 3.59 9.34 8.95
C ASN A 27 2.35 9.98 9.59
N VAL A 28 1.39 10.40 8.77
CA VAL A 28 0.11 10.96 9.24
C VAL A 28 -1.00 9.98 8.85
N TYR A 29 -1.85 9.64 9.81
CA TYR A 29 -2.99 8.75 9.64
C TYR A 29 -4.27 9.52 9.97
N ILE A 30 -5.31 9.37 9.14
CA ILE A 30 -6.61 10.04 9.31
C ILE A 30 -7.66 8.95 9.40
N THR A 31 -8.22 8.72 10.58
CA THR A 31 -9.22 7.69 10.82
C THR A 31 -10.48 8.28 11.46
N ASN A 32 -11.64 7.65 11.20
CA ASN A 32 -12.91 7.96 11.86
C ASN A 32 -13.12 7.12 13.14
N THR A 33 -12.24 6.17 13.42
CA THR A 33 -12.32 5.25 14.56
C THR A 33 -11.98 5.95 15.86
N SER A 34 -12.70 5.62 16.94
CA SER A 34 -12.42 6.16 18.27
C SER A 34 -11.17 5.52 18.90
N LEU A 35 -10.56 6.19 19.88
CA LEU A 35 -9.39 5.66 20.62
C LEU A 35 -9.71 4.39 21.42
N GLU A 36 -10.98 4.22 21.80
CA GLU A 36 -11.46 3.06 22.55
C GLU A 36 -11.55 1.82 21.65
N GLU A 37 -11.98 1.99 20.40
CA GLU A 37 -12.06 0.91 19.42
C GLU A 37 -10.69 0.51 18.88
N VAL A 38 -9.84 1.50 18.56
CA VAL A 38 -8.49 1.26 18.04
C VAL A 38 -7.49 2.18 18.75
N PRO A 39 -6.71 1.62 19.70
CA PRO A 39 -5.62 2.35 20.30
C PRO A 39 -4.60 2.79 19.23
N THR A 40 -4.01 3.97 19.41
CA THR A 40 -3.08 4.59 18.44
C THR A 40 -1.92 3.66 18.03
N ASN A 41 -1.49 2.78 18.94
CA ASN A 41 -0.42 1.81 18.70
C ASN A 41 -0.76 0.80 17.58
N TYR A 42 -2.04 0.45 17.42
CA TYR A 42 -2.50 -0.49 16.39
C TYR A 42 -2.80 0.19 15.06
N LEU A 43 -2.93 1.52 15.05
CA LEU A 43 -3.28 2.28 13.86
C LEU A 43 -2.29 2.04 12.72
N HIS A 44 -0.98 2.03 13.02
CA HIS A 44 0.05 1.75 12.03
C HIS A 44 -0.10 0.36 11.41
N SER A 45 -0.34 -0.66 12.24
CA SER A 45 -0.54 -2.04 11.81
C SER A 45 -1.82 -2.23 11.01
N LEU A 46 -2.89 -1.53 11.37
CA LEU A 46 -4.15 -1.56 10.63
C LEU A 46 -3.98 -0.93 9.23
N TYR A 47 -3.30 0.22 9.16
CA TYR A 47 -3.01 0.87 7.88
C TYR A 47 -2.04 0.07 7.00
N SER A 48 -1.19 -0.78 7.57
CA SER A 48 -0.32 -1.65 6.78
C SER A 48 -1.12 -2.74 6.06
N LEU A 49 -2.25 -3.19 6.64
CA LEU A 49 -3.15 -4.16 6.01
C LEU A 49 -3.80 -3.60 4.74
N ARG A 50 -4.15 -2.31 4.71
CA ARG A 50 -4.67 -1.64 3.50
C ARG A 50 -3.75 -1.87 2.29
N TRP A 51 -2.44 -1.79 2.52
CA TRP A 51 -1.45 -2.00 1.45
C TRP A 51 -1.36 -3.47 1.01
N GLN A 52 -1.52 -4.42 1.93
CA GLN A 52 -1.59 -5.84 1.58
C GLN A 52 -2.79 -6.14 0.67
N VAL A 53 -3.95 -5.58 0.99
CA VAL A 53 -5.17 -5.70 0.16
C VAL A 53 -4.93 -5.09 -1.23
N GLU A 54 -4.29 -3.92 -1.30
CA GLU A 54 -3.94 -3.29 -2.58
C GLU A 54 -2.98 -4.14 -3.42
N ILE A 55 -1.98 -4.78 -2.80
CA ILE A 55 -1.08 -5.72 -3.49
C ILE A 55 -1.86 -6.92 -4.01
N LEU A 56 -2.75 -7.51 -3.21
CA LEU A 56 -3.57 -8.64 -3.65
C LEU A 56 -4.38 -8.28 -4.89
N PHE A 57 -5.07 -7.14 -4.87
CA PHE A 57 -5.81 -6.65 -6.04
C PHE A 57 -4.90 -6.35 -7.23
N LYS A 58 -3.68 -5.85 -7.00
CA LYS A 58 -2.71 -5.60 -8.07
C LYS A 58 -2.22 -6.90 -8.72
N THR A 59 -1.96 -7.92 -7.91
CA THR A 59 -1.63 -9.27 -8.36
C THR A 59 -2.78 -9.84 -9.18
N TRP A 60 -4.01 -9.76 -8.68
CA TRP A 60 -5.18 -10.25 -9.38
C TRP A 60 -5.38 -9.58 -10.74
N LYS A 61 -5.27 -8.25 -10.80
CA LYS A 61 -5.34 -7.52 -12.07
C LYS A 61 -4.20 -7.89 -13.03
N SER A 62 -3.01 -8.20 -12.54
CA SER A 62 -1.86 -8.55 -13.38
C SER A 62 -1.88 -10.00 -13.88
N PHE A 63 -2.35 -10.95 -13.07
CA PHE A 63 -2.33 -12.38 -13.41
C PHE A 63 -3.63 -12.88 -14.02
N PHE A 64 -4.77 -12.33 -13.61
CA PHE A 64 -6.09 -12.71 -14.11
C PHE A 64 -6.70 -11.68 -15.04
N GLU A 65 -6.00 -10.56 -15.28
CA GLU A 65 -6.47 -9.48 -16.16
C GLU A 65 -7.92 -9.09 -15.83
N ILE A 66 -8.29 -9.06 -14.54
CA ILE A 66 -9.68 -8.82 -14.12
C ILE A 66 -10.19 -7.46 -14.62
N ASP A 67 -9.26 -6.52 -14.83
CA ASP A 67 -9.52 -5.20 -15.41
C ASP A 67 -9.84 -5.26 -16.92
N GLU A 68 -9.28 -6.24 -17.64
CA GLU A 68 -9.50 -6.48 -19.08
C GLU A 68 -10.44 -7.67 -19.37
N CYS A 69 -11.01 -8.29 -18.33
CA CYS A 69 -11.92 -9.42 -18.48
C CYS A 69 -13.17 -9.02 -19.28
N LYS A 70 -13.18 -9.36 -20.58
CA LYS A 70 -14.39 -9.38 -21.42
C LYS A 70 -15.51 -10.09 -20.66
N ASN A 71 -16.70 -9.48 -20.52
CA ASN A 71 -17.89 -10.04 -19.86
C ASN A 71 -17.84 -11.56 -19.64
N ILE A 72 -17.25 -11.97 -18.51
CA ILE A 72 -17.15 -13.36 -18.12
C ILE A 72 -18.38 -13.68 -17.26
N LYS A 73 -18.98 -14.86 -17.48
CA LYS A 73 -20.05 -15.34 -16.61
C LYS A 73 -19.55 -15.44 -15.16
N ARG A 74 -20.39 -15.06 -14.21
CA ARG A 74 -20.07 -14.97 -12.78
C ARG A 74 -19.48 -16.28 -12.24
N GLU A 75 -20.02 -17.42 -12.64
CA GLU A 75 -19.58 -18.73 -12.14
C GLU A 75 -18.12 -19.02 -12.55
N ARG A 76 -17.72 -18.59 -13.75
CA ARG A 76 -16.35 -18.78 -14.24
C ARG A 76 -15.37 -17.85 -13.53
N LEU A 77 -15.79 -16.63 -13.16
CA LEU A 77 -14.98 -15.74 -12.35
C LEU A 77 -14.79 -16.29 -10.93
N GLU A 78 -15.86 -16.81 -10.31
CA GLU A 78 -15.82 -17.42 -8.99
C GLU A 78 -14.87 -18.64 -8.96
N CYS A 79 -14.86 -19.50 -9.98
CA CYS A 79 -13.86 -20.59 -10.08
C CYS A 79 -12.41 -20.10 -10.19
N HIS A 80 -12.12 -18.99 -10.88
CA HIS A 80 -10.73 -18.47 -10.93
C HIS A 80 -10.28 -17.83 -9.61
N LEU A 81 -11.23 -17.24 -8.87
CA LEU A 81 -10.96 -16.62 -7.57
C LEU A 81 -10.81 -17.64 -6.44
N TYR A 82 -11.67 -18.65 -6.41
CA TYR A 82 -11.75 -19.62 -5.32
C TYR A 82 -11.01 -20.93 -5.60
N GLY A 83 -10.75 -21.25 -6.88
CA GLY A 83 -10.23 -22.55 -7.32
C GLY A 83 -11.33 -23.60 -7.41
#